data_AF-A0A1I1S0S5-F1
#
_entry.id   AF-A0A1I1S0S5-F1
#
_cell.length_a   1.000
_cell.length_b   1.000
_cell.length_c   1.000
_cell.angle_alpha   90.00
_cell.angle_beta   90.00
_cell.angle_gamma   90.00
#
_symmetry.space_group_name_H-M   'P 1'
#
loop_
_entity.id
_entity.type
_entity.pdbx_description
1 polymer ?
#
loop_
_entity_poly.entity_id
_entity_poly.type
_entity_poly.pdbx_seq_one_letter_code
_entity_poly.pdbx_strand_id
1 'polypeptide(L)'
;MQRKFKSGDWVKLRGKLTAPKMQVLKYVPKKDPVLGVVDYNSYLECVWYKHGERYTDVFHQNKLIRTIETGGLFKNILSQPKLSFS
;
A
#
# COMPACT_ATOMS: atom_id res chain seq x y z
N MET A 1 -6.96 13.81 -8.21
CA MET A 1 -5.77 12.95 -8.27
C MET A 1 -6.00 11.80 -9.25
N GLN A 2 -5.00 11.33 -10.00
CA GLN A 2 -5.15 10.16 -10.89
C GLN A 2 -5.15 8.87 -10.06
N ARG A 3 -5.96 7.89 -10.48
CA ARG A 3 -6.05 6.56 -9.84
C ARG A 3 -4.77 5.76 -10.10
N LYS A 4 -4.06 5.40 -9.02
CA LYS A 4 -2.80 4.64 -9.11
C LYS A 4 -2.99 3.13 -9.16
N PHE A 5 -4.01 2.63 -8.45
CA PHE A 5 -4.29 1.19 -8.27
C PHE A 5 -5.58 0.77 -8.96
N LYS A 6 -5.70 -0.52 -9.25
CA LYS A 6 -6.91 -1.16 -9.77
C LYS A 6 -7.45 -2.16 -8.75
N SER A 7 -8.75 -2.48 -8.83
CA SER A 7 -9.34 -3.59 -8.08
C SER A 7 -8.60 -4.89 -8.40
N GLY A 8 -8.28 -5.67 -7.38
CA GLY A 8 -7.46 -6.88 -7.47
C GLY A 8 -5.95 -6.64 -7.28
N ASP A 9 -5.46 -5.39 -7.33
CA ASP A 9 -4.05 -5.10 -7.06
C ASP A 9 -3.69 -5.49 -5.61
N TRP A 10 -2.54 -6.13 -5.44
CA TRP A 10 -1.97 -6.39 -4.12
C TRP A 10 -1.12 -5.21 -3.66
N VAL A 11 -1.42 -4.68 -2.48
CA VAL A 11 -0.79 -3.49 -1.90
C VAL A 11 -0.35 -3.71 -0.46
N LYS A 12 0.59 -2.88 0.00
CA LYS A 12 1.02 -2.78 1.40
C LYS A 12 1.09 -1.33 1.83
N LEU A 13 1.06 -1.09 3.15
CA LEU A 13 1.34 0.25 3.67
C LEU A 13 2.80 0.64 3.43
N ARG A 14 3.00 1.79 2.80
CA ARG A 14 4.33 2.35 2.56
C ARG A 14 5.01 2.64 3.90
N GLY A 15 6.27 2.21 4.03
CA GLY A 15 7.10 2.48 5.21
C GLY A 15 6.82 1.60 6.43
N LYS A 16 5.87 0.66 6.37
CA LYS A 16 5.63 -0.32 7.44
C LYS A 16 6.05 -1.72 7.00
N LEU A 17 7.11 -2.25 7.61
CA LEU A 17 7.63 -3.60 7.32
C LEU A 17 6.67 -4.71 7.79
N THR A 18 5.95 -4.48 8.88
CA THR A 18 5.02 -5.44 9.51
C THR A 18 3.59 -5.32 8.98
N ALA A 19 3.34 -4.41 8.02
CA ALA A 19 2.00 -4.26 7.48
C ALA A 19 1.58 -5.50 6.67
N PRO A 20 0.35 -6.00 6.87
CA PRO A 20 -0.15 -7.12 6.09
C PRO A 20 -0.22 -6.76 4.61
N LYS A 21 -0.09 -7.78 3.75
CA LYS A 21 -0.39 -7.67 2.33
C LYS A 21 -1.91 -7.61 2.18
N MET A 22 -2.40 -6.60 1.48
CA MET A 22 -3.83 -6.35 1.31
C MET A 22 -4.18 -6.36 -0.18
N GLN A 23 -5.39 -6.76 -0.53
CA GLN A 23 -5.94 -6.70 -1.87
C GLN A 23 -6.85 -5.49 -1.99
N VAL A 24 -6.72 -4.73 -3.07
CA VAL A 24 -7.60 -3.59 -3.37
C VAL A 24 -8.96 -4.10 -3.82
N LEU A 25 -10.04 -3.66 -3.15
CA LEU A 25 -11.41 -3.95 -3.56
C LEU A 25 -11.93 -2.91 -4.54
N LYS A 26 -11.95 -1.63 -4.15
CA LYS A 26 -12.50 -0.54 -4.96
C LYS A 26 -12.06 0.83 -4.44
N TYR A 27 -12.23 1.86 -5.26
CA TYR A 27 -12.20 3.23 -4.78
C TYR A 27 -13.49 3.56 -4.03
N VAL A 28 -13.36 4.30 -2.94
CA VAL A 28 -14.49 4.74 -2.14
C VAL A 28 -14.56 6.27 -2.11
N PRO A 29 -15.75 6.85 -2.30
CA PRO A 29 -15.93 8.27 -2.13
C PRO A 29 -15.71 8.65 -0.68
N LYS A 30 -14.87 9.67 -0.44
CA LYS A 30 -14.70 10.24 0.90
C LYS A 30 -14.96 11.73 0.84
N LYS A 31 -15.90 12.19 1.67
CA LYS A 31 -16.20 13.61 1.82
C LYS A 31 -15.10 14.27 2.66
N ASP A 32 -14.56 15.37 2.15
CA ASP A 32 -13.68 16.23 2.93
C ASP A 32 -14.52 17.02 3.94
N PRO A 33 -14.27 16.88 5.25
CA PRO A 33 -15.07 17.54 6.27
C PRO A 33 -14.86 19.07 6.32
N VAL A 34 -13.80 19.59 5.71
CA VAL A 34 -13.45 21.03 5.73
C VAL A 34 -14.00 21.72 4.48
N LEU A 35 -13.82 21.12 3.30
CA LEU A 35 -14.20 21.72 2.01
C LEU A 35 -15.56 21.24 1.49
N GLY A 36 -16.15 20.20 2.10
CA GLY A 36 -17.44 19.64 1.67
C GLY A 36 -17.40 18.88 0.32
N VAL A 37 -16.26 18.89 -0.36
CA VAL A 37 -16.02 18.21 -1.65
C VAL A 37 -15.87 16.71 -1.44
N VAL A 38 -16.42 15.90 -2.36
CA VAL A 38 -16.27 14.44 -2.33
C VAL A 38 -15.13 14.00 -3.23
N ASP A 39 -14.13 13.33 -2.64
CA ASP A 39 -13.02 12.72 -3.38
C ASP A 39 -13.34 11.27 -3.73
N TYR A 40 -13.42 10.98 -5.03
CA TYR A 40 -13.73 9.66 -5.58
C TYR A 40 -12.49 8.86 -6.03
N ASN A 41 -11.30 9.48 -6.02
CA ASN A 41 -10.12 8.97 -6.72
C ASN A 41 -8.91 8.77 -5.82
N SER A 42 -8.97 9.18 -4.56
CA SER A 42 -7.83 9.07 -3.63
C SER A 42 -7.93 7.98 -2.59
N TYR A 43 -9.14 7.52 -2.25
CA TYR A 43 -9.35 6.54 -1.17
C TYR A 43 -9.75 5.18 -1.72
N LEU A 44 -9.16 4.14 -1.15
CA LEU A 44 -9.25 2.76 -1.59
C LEU A 44 -9.64 1.88 -0.41
N GLU A 45 -10.68 1.09 -0.60
CA GLU A 45 -11.01 -0.01 0.31
C GLU A 45 -10.12 -1.20 0.00
N CYS A 46 -9.42 -1.69 1.03
CA CYS A 46 -8.50 -2.80 0.95
C CYS A 46 -8.97 -3.90 1.91
N VAL A 47 -8.80 -5.16 1.49
CA VAL A 47 -9.11 -6.35 2.29
C VAL A 47 -7.85 -7.16 2.54
N TRP A 48 -7.74 -7.75 3.72
CA TRP A 48 -6.74 -8.78 4.00
C TRP A 48 -7.32 -9.83 4.94
N TYR A 49 -6.62 -10.95 5.04
CA TYR A 49 -7.02 -12.05 5.89
C TYR A 49 -5.93 -12.29 6.93
N LYS A 50 -6.33 -12.52 8.18
CA LYS A 50 -5.43 -12.88 9.26
C LYS A 50 -6.14 -13.88 10.17
N HIS A 51 -5.52 -15.05 10.38
CA HIS A 51 -6.09 -16.15 11.18
C HIS A 51 -7.51 -16.59 10.73
N GLY A 52 -7.78 -16.60 9.42
CA GLY A 52 -9.10 -16.97 8.88
C GLY A 52 -10.16 -15.87 8.95
N GLU A 53 -9.88 -14.76 9.65
CA GLU A 53 -10.76 -13.61 9.71
C GLU A 53 -10.48 -12.63 8.57
N ARG A 54 -11.55 -12.03 8.05
CA ARG A 54 -11.52 -11.01 7.00
C ARG A 54 -11.50 -9.62 7.63
N TYR A 55 -10.48 -8.85 7.29
CA TYR A 55 -10.34 -7.46 7.71
C TYR A 55 -10.44 -6.54 6.50
N THR A 56 -11.09 -5.40 6.68
CA THR A 56 -11.28 -4.38 5.64
C THR A 56 -11.00 -3.01 6.21
N ASP A 57 -10.27 -2.18 5.47
CA ASP A 57 -9.98 -0.81 5.87
C ASP A 57 -9.78 0.10 4.65
N VAL A 58 -9.94 1.41 4.84
CA VAL A 58 -9.88 2.43 3.80
C VAL A 58 -8.61 3.24 3.92
N PHE A 59 -7.79 3.20 2.88
CA PHE A 59 -6.51 3.91 2.83
C PHE A 59 -6.46 4.94 1.72
N HIS A 60 -5.74 6.03 1.96
CA HIS A 60 -5.38 6.96 0.90
C HIS A 60 -4.30 6.32 0.01
N GLN A 61 -4.47 6.40 -1.32
CA GLN A 61 -3.57 5.81 -2.31
C GLN A 61 -2.08 6.16 -2.14
N ASN A 62 -1.73 7.32 -1.57
CA ASN A 62 -0.32 7.70 -1.34
C ASN A 62 0.33 6.97 -0.16
N LYS A 63 -0.48 6.40 0.74
CA LYS A 63 -0.02 5.56 1.84
C LYS A 63 0.21 4.11 1.41
N LEU A 64 -0.15 3.75 0.18
CA LEU A 64 -0.03 2.40 -0.36
C LEU A 64 1.12 2.29 -1.35
N ILE A 65 1.71 1.11 -1.42
CA ILE A 65 2.68 0.71 -2.44
C ILE A 65 2.24 -0.62 -3.05
N ARG A 66 2.41 -0.80 -4.37
CA ARG A 66 2.15 -2.09 -5.01
C ARG A 66 3.12 -3.12 -4.48
N THR A 67 2.60 -4.28 -4.12
CA THR A 67 3.42 -5.44 -3.81
C THR A 67 3.68 -6.14 -5.12
N ILE A 68 4.88 -5.97 -5.67
CA ILE A 68 5.33 -6.83 -6.76
C ILE A 68 5.60 -8.19 -6.11
N GLU A 69 4.95 -9.25 -6.58
CA GLU A 69 5.42 -10.60 -6.31
C GLU A 69 6.71 -10.77 -7.11
N THR A 70 7.82 -10.25 -6.58
CA THR A 70 9.14 -10.65 -7.04
C THR A 70 9.30 -12.12 -6.66
N GLY A 71 8.90 -13.01 -7.57
CA GLY A 71 9.36 -14.38 -7.57
C GLY A 71 10.88 -14.37 -7.69
N GLY A 72 11.58 -14.40 -6.54
CA GLY A 72 13.02 -14.62 -6.45
C GLY A 72 13.93 -13.38 -6.60
N LEU A 73 14.95 -13.36 -5.75
CA LEU A 73 16.28 -12.74 -5.96
C LEU A 73 16.45 -11.20 -5.93
N PHE A 74 15.77 -10.47 -5.05
CA PHE A 74 16.33 -9.20 -4.56
C PHE A 74 16.59 -9.29 -3.06
N LYS A 75 17.76 -9.85 -2.70
CA LYS A 75 18.37 -9.58 -1.40
C LYS A 75 18.74 -8.11 -1.40
N ASN A 76 18.24 -7.35 -0.42
CA ASN A 76 18.81 -6.05 -0.07
C ASN A 76 20.29 -6.27 0.28
N ILE A 77 21.17 -6.14 -0.72
CA ILE A 77 22.58 -5.93 -0.45
C ILE A 77 22.66 -4.47 0.02
N LEU A 78 22.49 -4.28 1.33
CA LEU A 78 23.15 -3.19 2.03
C LEU A 78 24.64 -3.41 1.76
N SER A 79 25.16 -2.81 0.69
CA SER A 79 26.59 -2.68 0.47
C SER A 79 27.09 -1.81 1.61
N GLN A 80 27.66 -2.44 2.64
CA GLN A 80 28.44 -1.70 3.63
C GLN A 80 29.49 -0.89 2.86
N PRO A 81 29.58 0.43 3.07
CA PRO A 81 30.67 1.19 2.50
C PRO A 81 31.97 0.65 3.12
N LYS A 82 32.87 0.12 2.28
CA LYS A 82 34.23 -0.21 2.71
C LYS A 82 34.91 1.10 3.11
N LEU A 83 34.94 1.39 4.41
CA LEU A 83 35.88 2.33 5.00
C LEU A 83 37.27 1.70 4.92
N SER A 84 38.03 2.04 3.88
CA SER A 84 39.48 1.84 3.87
C SER A 84 40.11 2.94 4.73
N PHE A 85 40.66 2.55 5.88
CA PHE A 85 41.64 3.37 6.57
C PHE A 85 42.96 3.30 5.79
N SER A 86 43.52 4.46 5.46
CA SER A 86 44.89 4.65 5.00
C SER A 86 45.63 5.47 6.03
#